data_AF-A0A3B9AE19-F1
#
_entry.id   AF-A0A3B9AE19-F1
#
_cell.length_a   1.000
_cell.length_b   1.000
_cell.length_c   1.000
_cell.angle_alpha   90.00
_cell.angle_beta   90.00
_cell.angle_gamma   90.00
#
_symmetry.space_group_name_H-M   'P 1'
#
loop_
_entity.id
_entity.type
_entity.pdbx_description
1 polymer ?
#
loop_
_entity_poly.entity_id
_entity_poly.type
_entity_poly.pdbx_seq_one_letter_code
_entity_poly.pdbx_strand_id
1 'polypeptide(L)'
;NGHVADGGGIRVTSVSFGGLNPLCKSIKALGLPWRGQVDSPYQLTVVDMQVKVRVPLLGGICGPGPVSLAWENEGAEATFDAVSLAPDCAMNGTMQTSPQVDIQAATPLVMQH
;
A
#
# COMPACT_ATOMS: atom_id res chain seq x y z
N ASN A 1 -0.94 -15.90 9.56
CA ASN A 1 -0.51 -15.72 8.15
C ASN A 1 -1.75 -15.46 7.32
N GLY A 2 -1.74 -14.40 6.51
CA GLY A 2 -2.79 -14.11 5.53
C GLY A 2 -2.53 -14.85 4.22
N HIS A 3 -3.60 -15.15 3.46
CA HIS A 3 -3.52 -15.75 2.13
C HIS A 3 -4.30 -14.87 1.14
N VAL A 4 -3.74 -14.63 -0.04
CA VAL A 4 -4.37 -13.82 -1.09
C VAL A 4 -5.11 -14.76 -2.04
N ALA A 5 -6.42 -14.53 -2.21
CA ALA A 5 -7.30 -15.37 -3.03
C ALA A 5 -6.97 -15.31 -4.53
N ASP A 6 -7.52 -16.25 -5.30
CA ASP A 6 -7.46 -16.25 -6.76
C ASP A 6 -7.93 -14.90 -7.32
N GLY A 7 -7.04 -14.25 -8.07
CA GLY A 7 -7.23 -12.90 -8.59
C GLY A 7 -6.42 -11.81 -7.88
N GLY A 8 -5.71 -12.11 -6.78
CA GLY A 8 -4.71 -11.19 -6.20
C GLY A 8 -5.27 -9.98 -5.42
N GLY A 9 -6.58 -9.91 -5.23
CA GLY A 9 -7.22 -8.78 -4.56
C GLY A 9 -7.01 -8.77 -3.03
N ILE A 10 -6.62 -7.62 -2.48
CA ILE A 10 -6.51 -7.40 -1.03
C ILE A 10 -7.29 -6.15 -0.59
N ARG A 11 -7.54 -6.03 0.71
CA ARG A 11 -8.17 -4.85 1.32
C ARG A 11 -7.25 -4.26 2.38
N VAL A 12 -6.94 -2.98 2.25
CA VAL A 12 -6.20 -2.21 3.26
C VAL A 12 -7.23 -1.62 4.22
N THR A 13 -7.42 -2.23 5.37
CA THR A 13 -8.45 -1.83 6.36
C THR A 13 -7.94 -0.86 7.42
N SER A 14 -6.62 -0.78 7.60
CA SER A 14 -5.96 0.08 8.57
C SER A 14 -4.59 0.47 8.07
N VAL A 15 -4.18 1.71 8.33
CA VAL A 15 -2.84 2.22 8.01
C VAL A 15 -2.36 3.08 9.16
N SER A 16 -1.11 2.87 9.57
CA SER A 16 -0.40 3.70 10.53
C SER A 16 0.77 4.38 9.84
N PHE A 17 0.85 5.71 10.00
CA PHE A 17 1.96 6.51 9.49
C PHE A 17 2.93 6.78 10.64
N GLY A 18 4.17 6.30 10.50
CA GLY A 18 5.24 6.40 11.49
C GLY A 18 6.57 6.78 10.85
N GLY A 19 7.57 7.06 11.68
CA GLY A 19 8.90 7.49 11.23
C GLY A 19 9.51 8.53 12.17
N LEU A 20 10.79 8.82 11.97
CA LEU A 20 11.52 9.83 12.77
C LEU A 20 11.05 11.26 12.47
N ASN A 21 10.50 11.50 11.27
CA ASN A 21 9.97 12.81 10.89
C ASN A 21 8.62 13.07 11.59
N PRO A 22 8.47 14.14 12.40
CA PRO A 22 7.19 14.47 13.05
C PRO A 22 6.01 14.63 12.10
N LEU A 23 6.26 15.00 10.83
CA LEU A 23 5.23 15.14 9.80
C LEU A 23 4.48 13.84 9.54
N CYS A 24 5.10 12.67 9.75
CA CYS A 24 4.44 11.37 9.60
C CYS A 24 3.22 11.24 10.52
N LYS A 25 3.26 11.83 11.73
CA LYS A 25 2.14 11.82 12.69
C LYS A 25 0.95 12.69 12.25
N SER A 26 1.20 13.63 11.33
CA SER A 26 0.18 14.51 10.77
C SER A 26 -0.58 13.89 9.60
N ILE A 27 -0.17 12.72 9.12
CA ILE A 27 -0.80 12.00 8.02
C ILE A 27 -1.90 11.10 8.56
N LYS A 28 -3.06 11.12 7.91
CA LYS A 28 -4.16 10.17 8.16
C LYS A 28 -4.65 9.58 6.85
N ALA A 29 -4.97 8.29 6.86
CA ALA A 29 -5.72 7.65 5.78
C ALA A 29 -7.15 8.21 5.73
N LEU A 30 -7.69 8.35 4.52
CA LEU A 30 -9.08 8.67 4.24
C LEU A 30 -9.68 7.59 3.34
N GLY A 31 -10.99 7.34 3.43
CA GLY A 31 -11.66 6.44 2.49
C GLY A 31 -11.27 4.96 2.60
N LEU A 32 -10.78 4.52 3.76
CA LEU A 32 -10.57 3.09 4.01
C LEU A 32 -11.92 2.32 3.99
N PRO A 33 -11.93 1.04 3.58
CA PRO A 33 -10.77 0.27 3.16
C PRO A 33 -10.38 0.56 1.71
N TRP A 34 -9.07 0.71 1.46
CA TRP A 34 -8.58 0.80 0.09
C TRP A 34 -8.51 -0.59 -0.54
N ARG A 35 -8.67 -0.63 -1.86
CA ARG A 35 -8.41 -1.84 -2.64
C ARG A 35 -6.93 -1.93 -2.94
N GLY A 36 -6.37 -3.12 -2.77
CA GLY A 36 -5.05 -3.46 -3.27
C GLY A 36 -5.13 -4.61 -4.27
N GLN A 37 -4.15 -4.67 -5.15
CA GLN A 37 -3.98 -5.71 -6.15
C GLN A 37 -2.54 -6.19 -6.10
N VAL A 38 -2.37 -7.47 -5.84
CA VAL A 38 -1.10 -8.14 -6.04
C VAL A 38 -0.90 -8.29 -7.54
N ASP A 39 0.12 -7.61 -8.05
CA ASP A 39 0.50 -7.66 -9.46
C ASP A 39 1.50 -8.80 -9.70
N SER A 40 2.40 -9.02 -8.74
CA SER A 40 3.38 -10.11 -8.73
C SER A 40 3.87 -10.37 -7.30
N PRO A 41 4.69 -11.41 -7.05
CA PRO A 41 5.34 -11.63 -5.75
C PRO A 41 6.20 -10.47 -5.25
N TYR A 42 6.52 -9.49 -6.10
CA TYR A 42 7.38 -8.35 -5.78
C TYR A 42 6.69 -7.00 -5.94
N GLN A 43 5.39 -6.99 -6.25
CA GLN A 43 4.67 -5.76 -6.55
C GLN A 43 3.22 -5.79 -6.09
N LEU A 44 2.83 -4.73 -5.40
CA LEU A 44 1.48 -4.48 -4.91
C LEU A 44 1.02 -3.08 -5.37
N THR A 45 -0.15 -3.00 -5.99
CA THR A 45 -0.78 -1.71 -6.29
C THR A 45 -1.94 -1.43 -5.34
N VAL A 46 -1.94 -0.28 -4.67
CA VAL A 46 -3.05 0.22 -3.85
C VAL A 46 -3.85 1.22 -4.67
N VAL A 47 -5.08 0.91 -5.02
CA VAL A 47 -5.87 1.61 -6.06
C VAL A 47 -6.49 2.91 -5.57
N ASP A 48 -7.04 2.92 -4.36
CA ASP A 48 -7.81 4.04 -3.82
C ASP A 48 -7.05 4.77 -2.70
N MET A 49 -5.71 4.79 -2.76
CA MET A 49 -4.90 5.41 -1.71
C MET A 49 -5.22 6.91 -1.61
N GLN A 50 -5.65 7.35 -0.43
CA GLN A 50 -5.97 8.75 -0.16
C GLN A 50 -5.54 9.16 1.24
N VAL A 51 -4.78 10.24 1.37
CA VAL A 51 -4.27 10.71 2.65
C VAL A 51 -4.64 12.17 2.91
N LYS A 52 -4.79 12.51 4.19
CA LYS A 52 -4.89 13.89 4.67
C LYS A 52 -3.65 14.25 5.45
N VAL A 53 -2.93 15.26 4.98
CA VAL A 53 -1.76 15.84 5.66
C VAL A 53 -2.22 17.04 6.47
N ARG A 54 -2.09 16.98 7.81
CA ARG A 54 -2.46 18.07 8.72
C ARG A 54 -1.23 18.88 9.16
N VAL A 55 -0.74 19.72 8.26
CA VAL A 55 0.31 20.70 8.57
C VAL A 55 -0.25 22.12 8.39
N PRO A 56 0.17 23.10 9.22
CA PRO A 56 -0.28 24.48 9.04
C PRO A 56 0.08 25.01 7.65
N LEU A 57 -0.86 25.73 7.01
CA LEU A 57 -0.72 26.43 5.72
C LEU A 57 -0.49 25.57 4.46
N LEU A 58 0.13 24.40 4.58
CA LEU A 58 0.48 23.52 3.43
C LEU A 58 -0.20 22.14 3.51
N GLY A 59 -1.12 21.96 4.46
CA GLY A 59 -1.89 20.73 4.61
C GLY A 59 -2.93 20.57 3.49
N GLY A 60 -3.35 19.33 3.24
CA GLY A 60 -4.24 19.03 2.13
C GLY A 60 -4.71 17.59 2.13
N ILE A 61 -5.53 17.27 1.13
CA ILE A 61 -5.92 15.89 0.81
C ILE A 61 -5.20 15.53 -0.48
N CYS A 62 -4.54 14.37 -0.47
CA CYS A 62 -3.86 13.80 -1.62
C CYS A 62 -4.60 12.52 -2.04
N GLY A 63 -4.84 12.34 -3.33
CA GLY A 63 -5.59 11.20 -3.88
C GLY A 63 -7.12 11.43 -3.95
N PRO A 64 -7.91 10.41 -4.31
CA PRO A 64 -7.50 9.01 -4.43
C PRO A 64 -6.65 8.78 -5.68
N GLY A 65 -5.72 7.84 -5.63
CA GLY A 65 -4.95 7.44 -6.79
C GLY A 65 -4.30 6.07 -6.62
N PRO A 66 -4.04 5.37 -7.73
CA PRO A 66 -3.30 4.14 -7.69
C PRO A 66 -1.84 4.41 -7.35
N VAL A 67 -1.29 3.60 -6.47
CA VAL A 67 0.11 3.62 -6.09
C VAL A 67 0.67 2.22 -6.18
N SER A 68 1.64 2.01 -7.07
CA SER A 68 2.39 0.76 -7.17
C SER A 68 3.60 0.80 -6.22
N LEU A 69 3.74 -0.26 -5.44
CA LEU A 69 4.70 -0.41 -4.37
C LEU A 69 5.55 -1.65 -4.61
N ALA A 70 6.85 -1.57 -4.31
CA ALA A 70 7.73 -2.73 -4.30
C ALA A 70 7.44 -3.56 -3.04
N TRP A 71 7.22 -4.87 -3.20
CA TRP A 71 6.85 -5.77 -2.10
C TRP A 71 7.98 -6.71 -1.71
N GLU A 72 8.08 -6.99 -0.41
CA GLU A 72 9.10 -7.82 0.21
C GLU A 72 8.42 -8.75 1.25
N ASN A 73 8.52 -10.07 1.02
CA ASN A 73 7.78 -11.08 1.80
C ASN A 73 8.34 -11.29 3.21
N GLU A 74 9.65 -11.14 3.44
CA GLU A 74 10.29 -11.41 4.75
C GLU A 74 9.76 -10.43 5.81
N GLY A 75 9.69 -9.14 5.46
CA GLY A 75 9.10 -8.10 6.29
C GLY A 75 7.56 -8.00 6.23
N ALA A 76 6.94 -8.59 5.21
CA ALA A 76 5.57 -8.29 4.78
C ALA A 76 5.37 -6.79 4.54
N GLU A 77 6.35 -6.21 3.83
CA GLU A 77 6.56 -4.77 3.66
C GLU A 77 6.42 -4.35 2.19
N ALA A 78 5.80 -3.19 1.98
CA ALA A 78 5.75 -2.51 0.70
C ALA A 78 6.52 -1.19 0.81
N THR A 79 7.57 -1.01 0.01
CA THR A 79 8.36 0.23 -0.02
C THR A 79 7.99 1.08 -1.23
N PHE A 80 8.07 2.40 -1.05
CA PHE A 80 7.87 3.35 -2.13
C PHE A 80 8.79 4.55 -2.00
N ASP A 81 9.34 4.95 -3.15
CA ASP A 81 10.18 6.12 -3.30
C ASP A 81 9.58 7.05 -4.34
N ALA A 82 9.46 8.33 -3.97
CA ALA A 82 8.93 9.43 -4.75
C ALA A 82 7.54 9.19 -5.38
N VAL A 83 6.66 8.45 -4.69
CA VAL A 83 5.28 8.27 -5.16
C VAL A 83 4.55 9.60 -5.07
N SER A 84 3.93 9.98 -6.19
CA SER A 84 3.13 11.19 -6.30
C SER A 84 1.64 10.87 -6.20
N LEU A 85 0.94 11.51 -5.27
CA LEU A 85 -0.51 11.60 -5.23
C LEU A 85 -0.93 13.02 -5.60
N ALA A 86 -1.89 13.13 -6.53
CA ALA A 86 -2.47 14.41 -6.90
C ALA A 86 -3.10 15.12 -5.69
N PRO A 87 -3.11 16.46 -5.65
CA PRO A 87 -2.55 17.35 -6.66
C PRO A 87 -1.03 17.56 -6.56
N ASP A 88 -0.42 17.45 -5.38
CA ASP A 88 0.96 17.90 -5.14
C ASP A 88 1.68 17.18 -3.98
N CYS A 89 1.29 15.95 -3.68
CA CYS A 89 1.91 15.20 -2.59
C CYS A 89 2.93 14.19 -3.09
N ALA A 90 4.20 14.37 -2.71
CA ALA A 90 5.24 13.36 -2.85
C ALA A 90 5.44 12.63 -1.52
N MET A 91 5.46 11.30 -1.55
CA MET A 91 5.60 10.49 -0.35
C MET A 91 6.63 9.39 -0.56
N ASN A 92 7.43 9.17 0.47
CA ASN A 92 8.35 8.04 0.59
C ASN A 92 8.01 7.30 1.88
N GLY A 93 8.16 5.99 1.87
CA GLY A 93 8.00 5.22 3.08
C GLY A 93 7.90 3.72 2.88
N THR A 94 7.56 3.07 3.98
CA THR A 94 7.33 1.63 4.07
C THR A 94 5.93 1.41 4.65
N MET A 95 5.17 0.52 4.04
CA MET A 95 3.89 0.00 4.53
C MET A 95 4.09 -1.44 4.95
N GLN A 96 3.96 -1.74 6.24
CA GLN A 96 3.97 -3.12 6.73
C GLN A 96 2.54 -3.62 6.90
N THR A 97 2.30 -4.87 6.54
CA THR A 97 1.00 -5.53 6.70
C THR A 97 0.95 -6.38 7.98
N SER A 98 -0.22 -6.44 8.60
CA SER A 98 -0.50 -7.35 9.71
C SER A 98 -1.90 -7.95 9.52
N PRO A 99 -2.07 -9.29 9.57
CA PRO A 99 -1.02 -10.29 9.79
C PRO A 99 -0.03 -10.33 8.61
N GLN A 100 1.16 -10.92 8.83
CA GLN A 100 2.11 -11.11 7.73
C GLN A 100 1.47 -11.87 6.57
N VAL A 101 1.74 -11.36 5.37
CA VAL A 101 1.26 -11.89 4.10
C VAL A 101 2.48 -12.38 3.32
N ASP A 102 2.41 -13.62 2.85
CA ASP A 102 3.38 -14.19 1.92
C ASP A 102 2.74 -14.26 0.54
N ILE A 103 3.29 -13.51 -0.40
CA ILE A 103 2.81 -13.43 -1.78
C ILE A 103 3.65 -14.36 -2.64
N GLN A 104 2.99 -15.37 -3.23
CA GLN A 104 3.62 -16.37 -4.08
C GLN A 104 3.07 -16.29 -5.50
N ALA A 105 3.88 -16.69 -6.48
CA ALA A 105 3.37 -16.85 -7.84
C ALA A 105 2.35 -17.98 -7.85
N ALA A 106 1.26 -17.80 -8.61
CA ALA A 106 0.33 -18.89 -8.86
C ALA A 106 1.11 -20.04 -9.50
N THR A 107 1.11 -21.21 -8.85
CA THR A 107 1.65 -22.42 -9.49
C THR A 107 0.70 -22.74 -10.64
N PRO A 108 1.16 -22.79 -11.90
CA PRO A 108 0.28 -23.16 -12.99
C PRO A 108 -0.24 -24.57 -12.71
N LEU A 109 -1.57 -24.71 -12.63
CA LEU A 109 -2.21 -26.02 -12.61
C LEU A 109 -1.83 -26.70 -13.93
N VAL A 110 -0.93 -27.67 -13.87
CA VAL A 110 -0.65 -28.55 -14.99
C VAL A 110 -1.97 -29.26 -15.29
N MET A 111 -2.65 -28.85 -16.36
CA MET A 111 -3.79 -29.60 -16.89
C MET A 111 -3.26 -30.96 -17.35
N GLN A 112 -3.36 -31.96 -16.48
CA GLN A 112 -3.16 -33.35 -16.82
C GLN A 112 -4.26 -33.70 -17.84
N HIS A 113 -3.84 -33.91 -19.09
CA HIS A 113 -4.67 -34.46 -20.15
C HIS A 113 -4.70 -35.98 -20.03
#